data_AF-A0A3C0BW23-F1
#
_entry.id   AF-A0A3C0BW23-F1
#
_cell.length_a   1.000
_cell.length_b   1.000
_cell.length_c   1.000
_cell.angle_alpha   90.00
_cell.angle_beta   90.00
_cell.angle_gamma   90.00
#
_symmetry.space_group_name_H-M   'P 1'
#
loop_
_entity.id
_entity.type
_entity.pdbx_description
1 polymer ?
#
loop_
_entity_poly.entity_id
_entity_poly.type
_entity_poly.pdbx_seq_one_letter_code
_entity_poly.pdbx_strand_id
1 'polypeptide(L)'
;MLFSDGFDRPQLKLSRKLLLLNWPFLLLITAIAAVGVAALYSVAGGSLEPWASRHVVRFCIGLALIYAVVLVDIRWWMRTAYPFYLVVLVLLALVPLIGV
;
A
#
# COMPACT_ATOMS: atom_id res chain seq x y z
N MET A 1 -0.54 38.55 -30.79
CA MET A 1 0.06 37.19 -30.84
C MET A 1 1.39 37.28 -30.13
N LEU A 2 1.56 36.62 -28.98
CA LEU A 2 2.83 36.12 -28.41
C LEU A 2 2.53 35.67 -26.96
N PHE A 3 2.48 34.35 -26.78
CA PHE A 3 2.58 33.61 -25.52
C PHE A 3 1.40 33.74 -24.53
N SER A 4 0.23 33.27 -24.94
CA SER A 4 -0.76 32.72 -24.01
C SER A 4 -0.93 31.22 -24.29
N ASP A 5 0.17 30.49 -24.39
CA ASP A 5 0.11 29.04 -24.24
C ASP A 5 0.03 28.78 -22.74
N GLY A 6 -1.20 28.82 -22.22
CA GLY A 6 -1.49 28.29 -20.91
C GLY A 6 -0.87 26.91 -20.84
N PHE A 7 -0.01 26.67 -19.86
CA PHE A 7 0.46 25.34 -19.53
C PHE A 7 -0.78 24.53 -19.13
N ASP A 8 -1.48 23.98 -20.11
CA ASP A 8 -2.42 22.88 -19.95
C ASP A 8 -1.59 21.73 -19.40
N ARG A 9 -1.43 21.71 -18.07
CA ARG A 9 -0.89 20.56 -17.36
C ARG A 9 -1.80 19.43 -17.78
N PRO A 10 -1.33 18.45 -18.58
CA PRO A 10 -2.19 17.38 -19.02
C PRO A 10 -2.76 16.77 -17.76
N GLN A 11 -4.07 16.89 -17.56
CA GLN A 11 -4.74 16.28 -16.43
C GLN A 11 -4.55 14.78 -16.63
N LEU A 12 -3.51 14.23 -16.03
CA LEU A 12 -3.15 12.83 -16.16
C LEU A 12 -4.30 12.05 -15.53
N LYS A 13 -5.20 11.55 -16.40
CA LYS A 13 -6.32 10.70 -16.02
C LYS A 13 -5.80 9.60 -15.07
N LEU A 14 -6.56 9.31 -14.02
CA LEU A 14 -6.24 8.29 -13.00
C LEU A 14 -5.74 6.97 -13.62
N SER A 15 -6.29 6.58 -14.77
CA SER A 15 -5.88 5.41 -15.55
C SER A 15 -4.44 5.47 -16.07
N ARG A 16 -3.93 6.63 -16.53
CA ARG A 16 -2.51 6.81 -16.88
C ARG A 16 -1.61 6.76 -15.65
N LYS A 17 -2.09 7.28 -14.52
CA LYS A 17 -1.35 7.25 -13.25
C LYS A 17 -1.16 5.82 -12.72
N LEU A 18 -2.17 4.96 -12.92
CA LEU A 18 -2.10 3.53 -12.63
C LEU A 18 -1.16 2.77 -13.59
N LEU A 19 -1.15 3.14 -14.88
CA LEU A 19 -0.24 2.54 -15.88
C LEU A 19 1.23 2.95 -15.69
N LEU A 20 1.50 4.11 -15.10
CA LEU A 20 2.84 4.58 -14.71
C LEU A 20 3.38 3.88 -13.45
N LEU A 21 2.55 3.09 -12.77
CA LEU A 21 3.01 2.28 -11.65
C LEU A 21 4.01 1.22 -12.15
N ASN A 22 5.03 0.95 -11.35
CA ASN A 22 6.02 -0.07 -11.69
C ASN A 22 5.40 -1.47 -11.62
N TRP A 23 4.73 -1.90 -12.69
CA TRP A 23 4.20 -3.25 -12.88
C TRP A 23 5.18 -4.37 -12.54
N PRO A 24 6.47 -4.33 -12.95
CA PRO A 24 7.42 -5.36 -12.55
C PRO A 24 7.62 -5.42 -11.03
N PHE A 25 7.53 -4.28 -10.33
CA PHE A 25 7.65 -4.24 -8.87
C PHE A 25 6.42 -4.88 -8.19
N LEU A 26 5.21 -4.58 -8.67
CA LEU A 26 4.00 -5.25 -8.17
C LEU A 26 4.04 -6.77 -8.41
N LEU A 27 4.46 -7.19 -9.60
CA LEU A 27 4.62 -8.61 -9.92
C LEU A 27 5.64 -9.29 -9.00
N LEU A 28 6.77 -8.64 -8.74
CA LEU A 28 7.78 -9.15 -7.83
C LEU A 28 7.23 -9.34 -6.42
N ILE A 29 6.48 -8.36 -5.90
CA ILE A 29 5.84 -8.46 -4.58
C ILE A 29 4.82 -9.61 -4.56
N THR A 30 3.98 -9.73 -5.59
CA THR A 30 3.01 -10.84 -5.67
C THR A 30 3.70 -12.20 -5.73
N ALA A 31 4.84 -12.30 -6.41
CA ALA A 31 5.62 -13.54 -6.48
C ALA A 31 6.20 -13.91 -5.11
N ILE A 32 6.77 -12.93 -4.39
CA ILE A 32 7.28 -13.14 -3.03
C ILE A 32 6.15 -13.58 -2.09
N ALA A 33 4.98 -12.95 -2.17
CA ALA A 33 3.82 -13.33 -1.38
C ALA A 33 3.34 -14.76 -1.71
N ALA A 34 3.31 -15.13 -2.99
CA ALA A 34 2.96 -16.49 -3.42
C ALA A 34 3.93 -17.54 -2.86
N VAL A 35 5.24 -17.25 -2.86
CA VAL A 35 6.25 -18.11 -2.21
C VAL A 35 6.01 -18.21 -0.71
N GLY A 36 5.65 -17.11 -0.04
CA GLY A 36 5.29 -17.10 1.38
C GLY A 36 4.06 -17.97 1.69
N VAL A 37 3.02 -17.91 0.86
CA VAL A 37 1.83 -18.78 0.96
C VAL A 37 2.21 -20.24 0.76
N ALA A 38 3.04 -20.54 -0.25
CA ALA A 38 3.50 -21.90 -0.53
C ALA A 38 4.34 -22.47 0.63
N ALA A 39 5.21 -21.66 1.23
CA ALA A 39 5.99 -22.05 2.40
C ALA A 39 5.08 -22.36 3.61
N LEU A 40 4.09 -21.51 3.88
CA LEU A 40 3.13 -21.73 4.97
C LEU A 40 2.24 -22.96 4.73
N TYR A 41 1.84 -23.20 3.48
CA TYR A 41 1.09 -24.40 3.09
C TYR A 41 1.93 -25.67 3.28
N SER A 42 3.22 -25.62 2.97
CA SER A 42 4.15 -26.74 3.15
C SER A 42 4.33 -27.10 4.62
N VAL A 43 4.50 -26.11 5.50
CA VAL A 43 4.63 -26.33 6.96
C VAL A 43 3.33 -26.85 7.57
N ALA A 44 2.18 -26.49 7.01
CA ALA A 44 0.86 -26.93 7.47
C ALA A 44 0.46 -28.33 6.96
N GLY A 45 1.38 -29.07 6.32
CA GLY A 45 1.15 -30.46 5.90
C GLY A 45 0.07 -30.62 4.81
N GLY A 46 -0.14 -29.61 3.97
CA GLY A 46 -1.18 -29.62 2.93
C GLY A 46 -2.52 -29.03 3.35
N SER A 47 -2.62 -28.45 4.56
CA SER A 47 -3.79 -27.68 4.98
C SER A 47 -3.58 -26.18 4.75
N LEU A 48 -4.60 -25.51 4.17
CA LEU A 48 -4.59 -24.05 3.98
C LEU A 48 -4.89 -23.27 5.28
N GLU A 49 -5.32 -23.98 6.31
CA GLU A 49 -5.60 -23.42 7.63
C GLU A 49 -4.52 -23.85 8.63
N PRO A 50 -4.16 -22.99 9.60
CA PRO A 50 -4.68 -21.64 9.88
C PRO A 50 -3.82 -20.48 9.36
N TRP A 51 -2.62 -20.76 8.84
CA TRP A 51 -1.59 -19.74 8.60
C TRP A 51 -1.63 -19.14 7.20
N ALA A 52 -1.81 -19.98 6.18
CA ALA A 52 -1.83 -19.55 4.79
C ALA A 52 -3.05 -18.66 4.51
N SER A 53 -4.23 -19.00 5.03
CA SER A 53 -5.44 -18.16 4.92
C SER A 53 -5.25 -16.76 5.50
N ARG A 54 -4.68 -16.64 6.71
CA ARG A 54 -4.38 -15.34 7.33
C ARG A 54 -3.36 -14.53 6.53
N HIS A 55 -2.36 -15.19 5.94
CA HIS A 55 -1.36 -14.54 5.10
C HIS A 55 -1.99 -13.99 3.81
N VAL A 56 -2.81 -14.79 3.13
CA VAL A 56 -3.52 -14.36 1.91
C VAL A 56 -4.43 -13.17 2.20
N VAL A 57 -5.22 -13.20 3.27
CA VAL A 57 -6.10 -12.09 3.65
C VAL A 57 -5.30 -10.80 3.90
N ARG A 58 -4.19 -10.88 4.65
CA ARG A 58 -3.30 -9.74 4.90
C ARG A 58 -2.69 -9.20 3.60
N PHE A 59 -2.31 -10.09 2.69
CA PHE A 59 -1.78 -9.71 1.39
C PHE A 59 -2.83 -8.99 0.52
N CYS A 60 -4.07 -9.50 0.47
CA CYS A 60 -5.18 -8.84 -0.22
C CYS A 60 -5.47 -7.44 0.34
N ILE A 61 -5.46 -7.28 1.66
CA ILE A 61 -5.62 -5.97 2.31
C ILE A 61 -4.46 -5.03 1.93
N GLY A 62 -3.22 -5.53 1.93
CA GLY A 62 -2.04 -4.78 1.49
C GLY A 62 -2.14 -4.32 0.04
N LEU A 63 -2.58 -5.20 -0.87
CA LEU A 63 -2.82 -4.83 -2.27
C LEU A 63 -3.90 -3.74 -2.40
N ALA A 64 -5.02 -3.88 -1.70
CA ALA A 64 -6.08 -2.87 -1.68
C ALA A 64 -5.57 -1.51 -1.16
N LEU A 65 -4.71 -1.52 -0.13
CA LEU A 65 -4.07 -0.32 0.40
C LEU A 65 -3.17 0.36 -0.63
N ILE A 66 -2.37 -0.38 -1.39
CA ILE A 66 -1.53 0.20 -2.45
C ILE A 66 -2.41 0.92 -3.48
N TYR A 67 -3.51 0.31 -3.92
CA TYR A 67 -4.46 0.97 -4.82
C TYR A 67 -5.07 2.23 -4.20
N ALA A 68 -5.50 2.17 -2.94
CA ALA A 68 -6.03 3.33 -2.24
C ALA A 68 -5.01 4.48 -2.16
N VAL A 69 -3.75 4.18 -1.86
CA VAL A 69 -2.66 5.18 -1.80
C VAL A 69 -2.43 5.85 -3.15
N VAL A 70 -2.45 5.09 -4.25
CA VAL A 70 -2.26 5.63 -5.61
C VAL A 70 -3.41 6.59 -6.03
N LEU A 71 -4.63 6.30 -5.57
CA LEU A 71 -5.81 7.12 -5.85
C LEU A 71 -5.81 8.46 -5.09
N VAL A 72 -5.11 8.55 -3.95
CA VAL A 72 -5.02 9.78 -3.15
C VAL A 72 -3.91 10.70 -3.69
N ASP A 73 -4.19 12.01 -3.77
CA ASP A 73 -3.18 13.02 -4.16
C ASP A 73 -2.08 13.13 -3.09
N ILE A 74 -0.82 13.21 -3.53
CA ILE A 74 0.36 13.43 -2.68
C ILE A 74 0.21 14.65 -1.76
N ARG A 75 -0.52 15.68 -2.18
CA ARG A 75 -0.77 16.87 -1.35
C ARG A 75 -1.55 16.56 -0.07
N TRP A 76 -2.46 15.59 -0.12
CA TRP A 76 -3.18 15.13 1.07
C TRP A 76 -2.22 14.49 2.07
N TRP A 77 -1.37 13.58 1.59
CA TRP A 77 -0.33 12.92 2.40
C TRP A 77 0.65 13.92 3.02
N MET A 78 1.08 14.94 2.28
CA MET A 78 1.97 15.97 2.81
C MET A 78 1.32 16.81 3.92
N ARG A 79 0.04 17.17 3.78
CA ARG A 79 -0.67 17.93 4.81
C ARG A 79 -0.94 17.09 6.06
N THR A 80 -1.20 15.81 5.89
CA THR A 80 -1.47 14.90 7.02
C THR A 80 -0.21 14.31 7.65
N ALA A 81 0.97 14.49 7.06
CA ALA A 81 2.22 13.93 7.58
C ALA A 81 2.51 14.35 9.04
N TYR A 82 2.45 15.64 9.34
CA TYR A 82 2.69 16.16 10.69
C TYR A 82 1.68 15.66 11.74
N PRO A 83 0.34 15.73 11.52
CA PRO A 83 -0.60 15.20 12.49
C PRO A 83 -0.50 13.68 12.64
N PHE A 84 -0.29 12.92 11.56
CA PHE A 84 -0.08 11.46 11.66
C PHE A 84 1.16 11.13 12.49
N TYR A 85 2.25 11.87 12.30
CA TYR A 85 3.47 11.69 13.06
C TYR A 85 3.24 11.89 14.56
N LEU A 86 2.54 12.96 14.94
CA LEU A 86 2.18 13.23 16.32
C LEU A 86 1.32 12.10 16.90
N VAL A 87 0.29 11.64 16.17
CA VAL A 87 -0.56 10.53 16.58
C VAL A 87 0.26 9.25 16.80
N VAL A 88 1.20 8.92 15.91
CA VAL A 88 2.06 7.75 16.05
C VAL A 88 2.99 7.88 17.27
N LEU A 89 3.55 9.05 17.55
CA LEU A 89 4.35 9.27 18.76
C LEU A 89 3.52 9.11 20.03
N VAL A 90 2.28 9.61 20.05
CA VAL A 90 1.38 9.43 21.18
C VAL A 90 1.04 7.96 21.38
N LEU A 91 0.71 7.24 20.30
CA LEU A 91 0.49 5.79 20.37
C LEU A 91 1.73 5.07 20.93
N LEU A 92 2.92 5.40 20.45
CA LEU A 92 4.17 4.80 20.90
C LEU A 92 4.43 5.04 22.40
N ALA A 93 4.17 6.26 22.88
CA ALA A 93 4.28 6.59 24.30
C ALA A 93 3.21 5.90 25.16
N LEU A 94 2.05 5.61 24.59
CA LEU A 94 0.89 5.03 25.29
C LEU A 94 0.92 3.50 25.34
N VAL A 95 1.51 2.83 24.34
CA VAL A 95 1.62 1.36 24.26
C VAL A 95 2.18 0.74 25.55
N PRO A 96 3.23 1.27 26.20
CA PRO A 96 3.74 0.71 27.46
C PRO A 96 2.74 0.75 28.63
N LEU A 97 1.73 1.64 28.57
CA LEU A 97 0.76 1.84 29.65
C LEU A 97 -0.53 1.04 29.44
N ILE A 98 -0.98 0.90 28.19
CA ILE A 98 -2.26 0.28 27.83
C ILE A 98 -2.08 -1.10 27.18
N GLY A 99 -0.93 -1.35 26.56
CA GLY A 99 -0.64 -2.55 25.76
C GLY A 99 0.03 -3.69 26.52
N VAL A 100 -0.24 -3.85 27.82
CA VAL A 100 0.18 -5.01 28.63
C VAL A 100 -0.79 -6.17 28.48
#